data_AF-A0A3S4XTY9-F1
#
_entry.id   AF-A0A3S4XTY9-F1
#
_cell.length_a   1.000
_cell.length_b   1.000
_cell.length_c   1.000
_cell.angle_alpha   90.00
_cell.angle_beta   90.00
_cell.angle_gamma   90.00
#
_symmetry.space_group_name_H-M   'P 1'
#
loop_
_entity.id
_entity.type
_entity.pdbx_description
1 polymer ?
#
loop_
_entity_poly.entity_id
_entity_poly.type
_entity_poly.pdbx_seq_one_letter_code
_entity_poly.pdbx_strand_id
1 'polypeptide(L)'
;MTAGEFKRTVTMLGENTEKGKQKFQQELEETHGLFKQFVQQNRPHLDVNKVATGEHWFGTQALELQLIDGISTSDDLLLDMMKDKLVIGVNYKIKTPFLKSWDNRWKRVLMHLFSAI
;
A
#
# COMPACT_ATOMS: atom_id res chain seq x y z
N MET A 1 -2.21 25.62 -24.70
CA MET A 1 -3.30 24.69 -25.08
C MET A 1 -3.17 23.44 -24.22
N THR A 2 -3.94 23.34 -23.14
CA THR A 2 -3.89 22.19 -22.23
C THR A 2 -5.07 21.27 -22.54
N ALA A 3 -4.76 20.02 -22.91
CA ALA A 3 -5.70 19.01 -23.39
C ALA A 3 -6.73 18.59 -22.32
N GLY A 4 -8.01 18.64 -22.70
CA GLY A 4 -9.16 18.00 -22.02
C GLY A 4 -10.04 18.94 -21.19
N GLU A 5 -11.35 18.92 -21.42
CA GLU A 5 -12.39 19.65 -20.65
C GLU A 5 -12.41 19.33 -19.14
N PHE A 6 -11.71 18.29 -18.70
CA PHE A 6 -11.83 17.74 -17.34
C PHE A 6 -10.55 17.74 -16.51
N LYS A 7 -9.48 18.43 -16.95
CA LYS A 7 -8.21 18.49 -16.18
C LYS A 7 -8.30 19.23 -14.84
N ARG A 8 -9.48 19.74 -14.45
CA ARG A 8 -9.74 20.35 -13.14
C ARG A 8 -10.80 19.56 -12.39
N THR A 9 -10.47 18.32 -12.04
CA THR A 9 -11.08 17.64 -10.91
C THR A 9 -10.73 18.43 -9.64
N VAL A 10 -11.69 19.22 -9.16
CA VAL A 10 -11.78 19.89 -7.85
C VAL A 10 -10.43 20.18 -7.16
N THR A 11 -9.91 21.40 -7.32
CA THR A 11 -8.89 21.93 -6.41
C THR A 11 -9.56 22.76 -5.31
N MET A 12 -9.02 22.77 -4.10
CA MET A 12 -9.48 23.60 -2.96
C MET A 12 -9.51 25.12 -3.26
N LEU A 13 -9.00 25.56 -4.41
CA LEU A 13 -8.77 26.96 -4.81
C LEU A 13 -9.35 27.30 -6.19
N GLY A 14 -10.32 26.54 -6.70
CA GLY A 14 -11.01 26.84 -7.97
C GLY A 14 -12.53 26.70 -7.82
N GLU A 15 -13.31 27.53 -8.51
CA GLU A 15 -14.78 27.50 -8.43
C GLU A 15 -15.31 26.08 -8.65
N ASN A 16 -16.03 25.59 -7.64
CA ASN A 16 -16.56 24.24 -7.59
C ASN A 16 -17.83 24.19 -8.47
N THR A 17 -17.64 24.20 -9.80
CA THR A 17 -18.76 24.17 -10.77
C THR A 17 -19.57 22.89 -10.61
N GLU A 18 -20.89 22.97 -10.81
CA GLU A 18 -21.80 21.82 -10.66
C GLU A 18 -21.39 20.62 -11.54
N LYS A 19 -20.91 20.90 -12.76
CA LYS A 19 -20.35 19.89 -13.67
C LYS A 19 -19.09 19.21 -13.12
N GLY A 20 -18.21 19.97 -12.46
CA GLY A 20 -17.00 19.43 -11.83
C GLY A 20 -17.30 18.50 -10.66
N LYS A 21 -18.31 18.83 -9.84
CA LYS A 21 -18.78 17.97 -8.75
C LYS A 21 -19.42 16.69 -9.27
N GLN A 22 -20.26 16.77 -10.30
CA GLN A 22 -20.89 15.61 -10.92
C GLN A 22 -19.85 14.65 -11.51
N LYS A 23 -18.84 15.18 -12.21
CA LYS A 23 -17.77 14.34 -12.76
C LYS A 23 -16.94 13.67 -11.67
N PHE A 24 -16.63 14.39 -10.59
CA PHE A 24 -15.91 13.83 -9.45
C PHE A 24 -16.72 12.73 -8.74
N GLN A 25 -18.02 12.94 -8.54
CA GLN A 25 -18.91 11.92 -7.98
C GLN A 25 -18.95 10.66 -8.85
N GLN A 26 -19.04 10.83 -10.18
CA GLN A 26 -18.98 9.72 -11.12
C GLN A 26 -17.65 8.94 -11.01
N GLU A 27 -16.52 9.64 -10.94
CA GLU A 27 -15.20 9.00 -10.81
C GLU A 27 -15.06 8.21 -9.49
N LEU A 28 -15.63 8.72 -8.40
CA LEU A 28 -15.69 8.01 -7.12
C LEU A 28 -16.55 6.74 -7.21
N GLU A 29 -17.72 6.82 -7.83
CA GLU A 29 -18.62 5.67 -8.01
C GLU A 29 -18.01 4.60 -8.92
N GLU A 30 -17.38 5.00 -10.02
CA GLU A 30 -16.65 4.10 -10.91
C GLU A 30 -15.51 3.39 -10.17
N THR A 31 -14.70 4.14 -9.43
CA THR A 31 -13.59 3.57 -8.63
C THR A 31 -14.11 2.60 -7.57
N HIS A 32 -15.21 2.95 -6.90
CA HIS A 32 -15.84 2.10 -5.91
C HIS A 32 -16.42 0.81 -6.54
N GLY A 33 -17.01 0.91 -7.73
CA GLY A 33 -17.45 -0.24 -8.52
C GLY A 33 -16.30 -1.19 -8.86
N LEU A 34 -15.19 -0.65 -9.35
CA LEU A 34 -13.97 -1.42 -9.67
C LEU A 34 -13.41 -2.13 -8.43
N PHE A 35 -13.38 -1.45 -7.27
CA PHE A 35 -12.97 -2.05 -6.01
C PHE A 35 -13.86 -3.24 -5.63
N LYS A 36 -15.19 -3.07 -5.66
CA LYS A 36 -16.14 -4.15 -5.34
C LYS A 36 -15.96 -5.36 -6.27
N GLN A 37 -15.77 -5.11 -7.55
CA GLN A 37 -15.52 -6.17 -8.53
C GLN A 37 -14.22 -6.92 -8.23
N PHE A 38 -13.12 -6.20 -7.92
CA PHE A 38 -11.84 -6.81 -7.56
C PHE A 38 -11.97 -7.72 -6.33
N VAL A 39 -12.67 -7.24 -5.29
CA VAL A 39 -12.90 -8.04 -4.07
C VAL A 39 -13.73 -9.27 -4.39
N GLN A 40 -14.84 -9.14 -5.13
CA GLN A 40 -15.70 -10.28 -5.48
C GLN A 40 -14.96 -11.36 -6.29
N GLN A 41 -14.07 -10.95 -7.21
CA GLN A 41 -13.28 -11.88 -8.03
C GLN A 41 -12.30 -12.70 -7.19
N ASN A 42 -11.67 -12.09 -6.19
CA ASN A 42 -10.70 -12.76 -5.33
C ASN A 42 -11.35 -13.48 -4.14
N ARG A 43 -12.57 -13.09 -3.76
CA ARG A 43 -13.38 -13.73 -2.71
C ARG A 43 -14.83 -13.92 -3.16
N PRO A 44 -15.13 -14.91 -4.02
CA PRO A 44 -16.47 -15.13 -4.57
C PRO A 44 -17.56 -15.40 -3.53
N HIS A 45 -17.18 -15.90 -2.35
CA HIS A 45 -18.10 -16.23 -1.26
C HIS A 45 -18.44 -15.03 -0.36
N LEU A 46 -17.72 -13.91 -0.51
CA LEU A 46 -17.89 -12.73 0.31
C LEU A 46 -19.12 -11.92 -0.15
N ASP A 47 -19.93 -11.47 0.81
CA ASP A 47 -20.96 -10.46 0.56
C ASP A 47 -20.32 -9.07 0.54
N VAL A 48 -19.86 -8.65 -0.64
CA VAL A 48 -19.16 -7.39 -0.85
C VAL A 48 -19.98 -6.17 -0.42
N ASN A 49 -21.31 -6.23 -0.49
CA ASN A 49 -22.16 -5.09 -0.12
C ASN A 49 -22.15 -4.81 1.39
N LYS A 50 -21.86 -5.81 2.23
CA LYS A 50 -21.76 -5.64 3.69
C LYS A 50 -20.45 -4.97 4.13
N VAL A 51 -19.41 -5.06 3.30
CA VAL A 51 -18.05 -4.67 3.70
C VAL A 51 -17.53 -3.46 2.93
N ALA A 52 -18.08 -3.18 1.75
CA ALA A 52 -17.72 -2.03 0.93
C ALA A 52 -18.52 -0.76 1.32
N THR A 53 -18.60 -0.46 2.61
CA THR A 53 -19.32 0.71 3.15
C THR A 53 -18.42 1.91 3.42
N GLY A 54 -17.10 1.73 3.35
CA GLY A 54 -16.10 2.73 3.74
C GLY A 54 -15.69 2.67 5.22
N GLU A 55 -16.23 1.71 5.96
CA GLU A 55 -15.84 1.42 7.34
C GLU A 55 -14.49 0.67 7.42
N HIS A 56 -13.92 0.61 8.62
CA HIS A 56 -12.73 -0.17 8.92
C HIS A 56 -13.08 -1.36 9.81
N TRP A 57 -12.33 -2.45 9.66
CA TRP A 57 -12.53 -3.68 10.41
C TRP A 57 -11.23 -4.06 11.13
N PHE A 58 -11.31 -4.33 12.43
CA PHE A 58 -10.20 -4.93 13.16
C PHE A 58 -10.00 -6.39 12.74
N GLY A 59 -8.80 -6.94 12.98
CA GLY A 59 -8.42 -8.26 12.46
C GLY A 59 -9.41 -9.39 12.75
N THR A 60 -9.98 -9.44 13.96
CA THR A 60 -10.99 -10.45 14.32
C THR A 60 -12.30 -10.26 13.54
N GLN A 61 -12.78 -9.02 13.40
CA GLN A 61 -13.96 -8.69 12.60
C GLN A 61 -13.72 -9.02 11.12
N ALA A 62 -12.54 -8.71 10.61
CA ALA A 62 -12.16 -9.03 9.24
C ALA A 62 -12.16 -10.54 8.99
N LEU A 63 -11.73 -11.35 9.97
CA LEU A 63 -11.80 -12.80 9.88
C LEU A 63 -13.24 -13.31 9.86
N GLU A 64 -14.09 -12.80 10.76
CA GLU A 64 -15.53 -13.14 10.82
C GLU A 64 -16.27 -12.77 9.54
N LEU A 65 -15.92 -11.62 8.95
CA LEU A 65 -16.46 -11.14 7.68
C LEU A 65 -15.80 -11.80 6.47
N GLN A 66 -14.86 -12.75 6.64
CA GLN A 66 -14.14 -13.42 5.56
C GLN A 66 -13.34 -12.45 4.66
N LEU A 67 -12.89 -11.33 5.22
CA LEU A 67 -11.99 -10.36 4.60
C LEU A 67 -10.50 -10.71 4.76
N ILE A 68 -10.18 -11.71 5.57
CA ILE A 68 -8.85 -12.31 5.70
C ILE A 68 -8.99 -13.81 5.94
N ASP A 69 -7.96 -14.56 5.62
CA ASP A 69 -7.97 -16.02 5.73
C ASP A 69 -7.50 -16.52 7.12
N GLY A 70 -6.80 -15.66 7.87
CA GLY A 70 -6.30 -15.96 9.20
C GLY A 70 -5.61 -14.78 9.86
N ILE A 71 -5.32 -14.91 11.15
CA ILE A 71 -4.57 -13.94 11.95
C ILE A 71 -3.28 -14.61 12.41
N SER A 72 -2.13 -14.06 12.01
CA SER A 72 -0.82 -14.58 12.37
C SER A 72 0.23 -13.46 12.33
N THR A 73 1.43 -13.73 12.85
CA THR A 73 2.59 -12.89 12.58
C THR A 73 3.27 -13.28 11.27
N SER A 74 4.17 -12.42 10.78
CA SER A 74 5.01 -12.73 9.62
C SER A 74 5.90 -13.95 9.86
N ASP A 75 6.39 -14.11 11.09
CA ASP A 75 7.31 -15.18 11.45
C ASP A 75 6.58 -16.51 11.50
N ASP A 76 5.38 -16.55 12.08
CA ASP A 76 4.53 -17.75 12.11
C ASP A 76 4.21 -18.24 10.69
N LEU A 77 3.86 -17.30 9.79
CA LEU A 77 3.55 -17.63 8.39
C LEU A 77 4.75 -18.27 7.68
N LEU A 78 5.95 -17.71 7.87
CA LEU A 78 7.17 -18.25 7.25
C LEU A 78 7.54 -19.61 7.83
N LEU A 79 7.46 -19.77 9.16
CA LEU A 79 7.76 -21.02 9.85
C LEU A 79 6.79 -22.13 9.44
N ASP A 80 5.51 -21.83 9.28
CA ASP A 80 4.52 -22.80 8.80
C ASP A 80 4.82 -23.23 7.35
N MET A 81 5.11 -22.26 6.48
CA MET A 81 5.44 -22.53 5.07
C MET A 81 6.75 -23.33 4.90
N MET A 82 7.72 -23.18 5.80
CA MET A 82 8.99 -23.92 5.79
C MET A 82 8.83 -25.43 5.99
N LYS A 83 7.68 -25.90 6.51
CA LYS A 83 7.42 -27.35 6.68
C LYS A 83 7.38 -28.09 5.35
N ASP A 84 6.77 -27.47 4.35
CA ASP A 84 6.46 -28.11 3.06
C ASP A 84 7.11 -27.41 1.86
N LYS A 85 7.75 -26.25 2.06
CA LYS A 85 8.30 -25.41 0.98
C LYS A 85 9.70 -24.91 1.31
N LEU A 86 10.52 -24.74 0.27
CA LEU A 86 11.80 -24.06 0.38
C LEU A 86 11.57 -22.54 0.45
N VAL A 87 11.91 -21.94 1.60
CA VAL A 87 11.80 -20.49 1.82
C VAL A 87 13.17 -19.84 1.67
N ILE A 88 13.29 -18.85 0.77
CA ILE A 88 14.56 -18.16 0.46
C ILE A 88 14.39 -16.66 0.71
N GLY A 89 15.31 -16.07 1.50
CA GLY A 89 15.34 -14.62 1.75
C GLY A 89 16.07 -13.85 0.66
N VAL A 90 15.37 -12.95 -0.02
CA VAL A 90 15.95 -12.05 -1.03
C VAL A 90 15.94 -10.63 -0.50
N ASN A 91 17.08 -9.92 -0.61
CA ASN A 91 17.21 -8.55 -0.14
C ASN A 91 17.60 -7.62 -1.29
N TYR A 92 16.75 -6.65 -1.60
CA TYR A 92 17.08 -5.60 -2.57
C TYR A 92 17.96 -4.53 -1.92
N LYS A 93 19.11 -4.23 -2.53
CA LYS A 93 20.01 -3.14 -2.10
C LYS A 93 20.15 -2.11 -3.21
N ILE A 94 19.79 -0.87 -2.91
CA ILE A 94 20.04 0.27 -3.80
C ILE A 94 21.54 0.50 -3.87
N LYS A 95 22.10 0.62 -5.08
CA LYS A 95 23.51 1.00 -5.26
C LYS A 95 23.74 2.39 -4.68
N THR A 96 24.49 2.48 -3.59
CA THR A 96 25.00 3.76 -3.11
C THR A 96 26.11 4.25 -4.06
N PRO A 97 26.07 5.51 -4.52
CA PRO A 97 27.16 6.10 -5.29
C PRO A 97 28.50 5.90 -4.56
N PHE A 98 29.54 5.54 -5.31
CA PHE A 98 30.86 5.21 -4.76
C PHE A 98 31.36 6.25 -3.75
N LEU A 99 31.22 7.54 -4.09
CA LEU A 99 31.58 8.68 -3.24
C LEU A 99 30.85 8.70 -1.88
N LYS A 100 29.54 8.42 -1.84
CA LYS A 100 28.77 8.32 -0.58
C LYS A 100 29.16 7.07 0.23
N SER A 101 29.49 5.96 -0.43
CA SER A 101 29.95 4.75 0.25
C SER A 101 31.36 4.89 0.85
N TRP A 102 32.18 5.80 0.29
CA TRP A 102 33.53 6.09 0.75
C TRP A 102 33.50 7.03 1.95
N ASP A 103 32.67 8.09 1.90
CA ASP A 103 32.41 8.99 3.03
C ASP A 103 31.92 8.21 4.28
N ASN A 104 30.96 7.29 4.11
CA ASN A 104 30.46 6.46 5.21
C ASN A 104 31.49 5.46 5.78
N ARG A 105 32.55 5.13 5.03
CA ARG A 105 33.66 4.27 5.50
C ARG A 105 34.68 5.10 6.27
N TRP A 106 35.06 6.27 5.76
CA TRP A 106 35.98 7.18 6.45
C TRP A 106 35.38 7.78 7.71
N LYS A 107 34.10 8.12 7.73
CA LYS A 107 33.40 8.53 8.96
C LYS A 107 33.49 7.46 10.05
N ARG A 108 33.37 6.18 9.71
CA ARG A 108 33.48 5.08 10.68
C ARG A 108 34.90 4.93 11.22
N VAL A 109 35.90 5.03 10.35
CA VAL A 109 37.32 4.96 10.74
C VAL A 109 37.72 6.18 11.58
N LEU A 110 37.35 7.39 11.16
CA LEU A 110 37.60 8.63 11.90
C LEU A 110 36.89 8.62 13.26
N MET A 111 35.64 8.15 13.33
CA MET A 111 34.91 8.06 14.60
C MET A 111 35.58 7.12 15.61
N HIS A 112 36.24 6.04 15.14
CA HIS A 112 37.04 5.18 16.01
C HIS A 112 38.38 5.80 16.43
N LEU A 113 39.01 6.59 15.56
CA LEU A 113 40.26 7.31 15.88
C LEU A 113 40.02 8.46 16.88
N PHE A 114 38.87 9.13 16.82
CA PHE A 114 38.47 10.17 17.78
C PHE A 114 37.96 9.61 19.13
N SER A 115 37.53 8.35 19.20
CA SER A 115 37.15 7.71 20.47
C SER A 115 38.34 7.12 21.27
N ALA A 116 39.55 7.16 20.69
CA ALA A 116 40.76 6.57 21.26
C ALA A 116 41.76 7.62 21.82
N ILE A 117 41.31 8.87 21.98
CA ILE A 117 41.98 9.99 22.68
C ILE A 117 41.03 10.47 23.77
#